data_AF-A0A3L7VNK6-F1
#
_entry.id   AF-A0A3L7VNK6-F1
#
_cell.length_a   1.000
_cell.length_b   1.000
_cell.length_c   1.000
_cell.angle_alpha   90.00
_cell.angle_beta   90.00
_cell.angle_gamma   90.00
#
_symmetry.space_group_name_H-M   'P 1'
#
loop_
_entity.id
_entity.type
_entity.pdbx_description
1 polymer ?
#
loop_
_entity_poly.entity_id
_entity_poly.type
_entity_poly.pdbx_seq_one_letter_code
_entity_poly.pdbx_strand_id
1 'polypeptide(L)' 'MADPMTSTQRIRKAFMRALTREPSEFEIQQSLNYLAELAVEYKLSPLDLPNHEKIWQDFVHSLFCLKEFIYVH' A
#
# COMPACT_ATOMS: atom_id res chain seq x y z
N MET A 1 -15.94 1.11 11.43
CA MET A 1 -15.70 2.15 10.42
C MET A 1 -14.24 2.05 10.05
N ALA A 2 -13.89 1.78 8.79
CA ALA A 2 -12.49 1.70 8.36
C ALA A 2 -12.06 3.12 7.96
N ASP A 3 -11.48 3.84 8.91
CA ASP A 3 -11.08 5.23 8.71
C ASP A 3 -10.02 5.34 7.60
N PRO A 4 -10.27 6.12 6.52
CA PRO A 4 -9.28 6.33 5.46
C PRO A 4 -7.99 6.97 6.00
N MET A 5 -8.07 7.66 7.13
CA MET A 5 -6.90 8.20 7.85
C MET A 5 -5.95 7.09 8.36
N THR A 6 -6.47 5.91 8.72
CA THR A 6 -5.64 4.79 9.19
C THR A 6 -4.91 4.12 8.04
N SER A 7 -5.57 3.97 6.88
CA SER A 7 -4.96 3.41 5.66
C SER A 7 -3.86 4.31 5.12
N THR A 8 -4.09 5.62 5.04
CA THR A 8 -3.08 6.60 4.58
C THR A 8 -1.86 6.64 5.49
N GLN A 9 -2.05 6.57 6.81
CA GLN A 9 -0.93 6.49 7.75
C GLN A 9 -0.13 5.20 7.61
N ARG A 10 -0.80 4.07 7.35
CA ARG A 10 -0.12 2.79 7.08
C ARG A 10 0.66 2.82 5.77
N ILE A 11 0.10 3.40 4.70
CA ILE A 11 0.81 3.59 3.42
C ILE A 11 2.07 4.43 3.65
N ARG A 12 1.97 5.55 4.37
CA ARG A 12 3.15 6.36 4.73
C ARG A 12 4.21 5.57 5.49
N LYS A 13 3.81 4.76 6.48
CA LYS A 13 4.73 3.87 7.20
C LYS A 13 5.36 2.81 6.31
N ALA A 14 4.61 2.24 5.36
CA ALA A 14 5.10 1.25 4.41
C ALA A 14 6.15 1.86 3.47
N PHE A 15 5.86 3.04 2.90
CA PHE A 15 6.81 3.80 2.08
C PHE A 15 8.08 4.16 2.85
N MET A 16 7.93 4.67 4.08
CA MET A 16 9.08 5.03 4.91
C MET A 16 9.93 3.80 5.28
N ARG A 17 9.34 2.60 5.41
CA ARG A 17 10.08 1.36 5.67
C ARG A 17 10.73 0.75 4.42
N ALA A 18 10.04 0.77 3.28
CA ALA A 18 10.54 0.14 2.05
C ALA A 18 11.50 1.05 1.28
N LEU A 19 11.11 2.31 1.12
CA LEU A 19 11.78 3.29 0.26
C LEU A 19 12.56 4.36 1.06
N THR A 20 12.41 4.41 2.39
CA THR A 20 13.05 5.44 3.25
C THR A 20 12.77 6.87 2.77
N ARG A 21 11.63 7.07 2.10
CA ARG A 21 11.20 8.37 1.57
C ARG A 21 9.74 8.61 1.92
N GLU A 22 9.35 9.87 2.01
CA GLU A 22 7.97 10.27 2.21
C GLU A 22 7.21 10.14 0.87
N PRO A 23 6.06 9.45 0.83
CA PRO A 23 5.26 9.39 -0.38
C PRO A 23 4.57 10.73 -0.65
N SER A 24 4.60 11.16 -1.91
CA SER A 24 3.82 12.30 -2.40
C SER A 24 2.32 11.99 -2.40
N GLU A 25 1.48 13.02 -2.45
CA GLU A 25 0.01 12.86 -2.50
C GLU A 25 -0.46 12.00 -3.67
N PHE A 26 0.22 12.10 -4.83
CA PHE A 26 -0.02 11.24 -5.99
C PHE A 26 0.26 9.75 -5.69
N GLU A 27 1.38 9.44 -5.05
CA GLU A 27 1.75 8.07 -4.66
C GLU A 27 0.76 7.50 -3.64
N ILE A 28 0.28 8.34 -2.72
CA ILE A 28 -0.75 7.95 -1.73
C ILE A 28 -2.06 7.59 -2.45
N GLN A 29 -2.51 8.42 -3.39
CA GLN A 29 -3.70 8.16 -4.19
C GLN A 29 -3.58 6.87 -5.01
N GLN A 30 -2.44 6.65 -5.69
CA GLN A 30 -2.17 5.42 -6.43
C GLN A 30 -2.14 4.20 -5.51
N SER A 31 -1.53 4.32 -4.33
CA SER A 31 -1.49 3.24 -3.34
C SER A 31 -2.88 2.89 -2.80
N LEU A 32 -3.73 3.89 -2.56
CA LEU A 32 -5.12 3.67 -2.15
C LEU A 32 -5.93 2.99 -3.26
N ASN A 33 -5.74 3.40 -4.51
CA ASN A 33 -6.38 2.76 -5.66
C ASN A 33 -5.95 1.29 -5.78
N TYR A 34 -4.64 1.03 -5.71
CA TYR A 34 -4.10 -0.31 -5.78
C TYR A 34 -4.55 -1.20 -4.61
N LEU A 35 -4.63 -0.67 -3.39
CA LEU A 35 -5.20 -1.39 -2.24
C LEU A 35 -6.70 -1.71 -2.45
N ALA A 36 -7.45 -0.82 -3.11
CA ALA A 36 -8.85 -1.09 -3.47
C ALA A 36 -8.96 -2.19 -4.54
N GLU A 37 -8.07 -2.20 -5.54
CA GLU A 37 -7.99 -3.26 -6.55
C GLU A 37 -7.63 -4.61 -5.91
N LEU A 38 -6.63 -4.64 -5.04
CA LEU A 38 -6.28 -5.84 -4.26
C LEU A 38 -7.45 -6.32 -3.39
N ALA A 39 -8.23 -5.41 -2.79
CA ALA A 39 -9.43 -5.80 -2.04
C ALA A 39 -10.41 -6.60 -2.90
N VAL A 40 -10.63 -6.13 -4.14
CA VAL A 40 -11.52 -6.75 -5.12
C VAL A 40 -10.96 -8.10 -5.58
N GLU A 41 -9.67 -8.16 -5.92
CA GLU A 41 -9.02 -9.40 -6.37
C GLU A 41 -9.04 -10.50 -5.32
N TYR A 42 -8.78 -10.15 -4.07
CA TYR A 42 -8.83 -11.10 -2.96
C TYR A 42 -10.26 -11.44 -2.51
N LYS A 43 -11.30 -10.85 -3.14
CA LYS A 43 -12.72 -10.95 -2.74
C LYS A 43 -12.94 -10.62 -1.27
N LEU A 44 -12.14 -9.72 -0.73
CA LEU A 44 -12.22 -9.32 0.66
C LEU A 44 -13.18 -8.15 0.78
N SER A 45 -14.01 -8.19 1.82
CA SER A 45 -14.79 -7.01 2.16
C SER A 45 -13.83 -5.89 2.55
N PRO A 46 -14.07 -4.62 2.14
CA PRO A 46 -13.21 -3.48 2.49
C PRO A 46 -13.08 -3.27 4.01
N LEU A 47 -13.95 -3.92 4.78
CA LEU A 47 -13.93 -3.99 6.24
C LEU A 47 -12.82 -4.90 6.80
N ASP A 48 -12.38 -5.91 6.05
CA ASP A 48 -11.34 -6.88 6.45
C ASP A 48 -9.93 -6.48 5.94
N LEU A 49 -9.86 -5.50 5.02
CA LEU A 49 -8.61 -4.95 4.49
C LEU A 49 -7.53 -4.59 5.54
N PRO A 50 -7.87 -3.92 6.67
CA PRO A 50 -6.88 -3.61 7.71
C PRO A 50 -6.42 -4.84 8.50
N ASN A 51 -7.16 -5.96 8.45
CA ASN A 51 -6.88 -7.17 9.21
C ASN A 51 -6.15 -8.24 8.38
N HIS A 52 -6.12 -8.11 7.05
CA HIS A 52 -5.39 -9.02 6.17
C HIS A 52 -3.93 -8.62 6.00
N GLU A 53 -3.07 -9.18 6.86
CA GLU A 53 -1.61 -9.00 6.79
C GLU A 53 -1.03 -9.31 5.40
N LYS A 54 -1.61 -10.29 4.67
CA LYS A 54 -1.19 -10.63 3.30
C LYS A 54 -1.30 -9.47 2.32
N ILE A 55 -2.37 -8.68 2.37
CA ILE A 55 -2.54 -7.53 1.44
C ILE A 55 -1.45 -6.49 1.70
N TRP A 56 -1.12 -6.26 2.97
CA TRP A 56 -0.06 -5.32 3.35
C TRP A 56 1.33 -5.85 3.00
N GLN A 57 1.58 -7.16 3.15
CA GLN A 57 2.81 -7.79 2.69
C GLN A 57 2.95 -7.68 1.17
N ASP A 58 1.91 -8.00 0.41
CA ASP A 58 1.90 -7.92 -1.06
C ASP A 58 2.14 -6.48 -1.52
N PHE A 59 1.47 -5.52 -0.88
CA PHE A 59 1.69 -4.09 -1.11
C PHE A 59 3.15 -3.67 -0.84
N VAL A 60 3.73 -4.07 0.29
CA VAL A 60 5.13 -3.76 0.62
C VAL A 60 6.09 -4.47 -0.34
N HIS A 61 5.77 -5.68 -0.77
CA HIS A 61 6.54 -6.43 -1.75
C HIS A 61 6.54 -5.72 -3.11
N SER A 62 5.37 -5.26 -3.58
CA SER A 62 5.24 -4.45 -4.79
C SER A 62 6.02 -3.14 -4.69
N LEU A 63 6.03 -2.48 -3.52
CA LEU A 63 6.86 -1.29 -3.28
C LEU A 63 8.37 -1.58 -3.31
N PHE A 64 8.80 -2.71 -2.76
CA PHE A 64 10.20 -3.15 -2.83
C PHE A 64 10.61 -3.48 -4.27
N CYS A 65 9.75 -4.18 -5.01
CA CYS A 65 9.97 -4.49 -6.41
C CYS A 65 10.06 -3.22 -7.27
N LEU A 66 9.18 -2.24 -7.00
CA LEU A 66 9.24 -0.91 -7.63
C LEU A 66 10.55 -0.20 -7.30
N LYS A 67 11.04 -0.25 -6.05
CA LYS A 67 12.34 0.32 -5.65
C LYS A 67 13.48 -0.25 -6.49
N GLU A 68 13.51 -1.57 -6.66
CA GLU A 68 14.55 -2.25 -7.45
C GLU A 68 14.44 -1.90 -8.94
N PHE A 69 13.22 -1.76 -9.45
CA PHE A 69 12.98 -1.37 -10.84
C PHE A 69 13.43 0.07 -11.14
N ILE A 70 13.26 1.01 -10.19
CA ILE A 70 13.78 2.38 -10.32
C ILE A 70 15.31 2.42 -10.18
N TYR A 71 15.91 1.46 -9.48
CA TYR A 71 17.36 1.38 -9.27
C TYR A 71 18.12 0.73 -10.44
N VAL A 72 17.43 0.00 -11.32
CA VAL A 72 17.95 -0.47 -12.60
C VAL A 72 17.74 0.61 -13.66
N HIS A 73 18.49 1.70 -13.55
CA HIS A 73 18.75 2.59 -14.69
C HIS A 73 20.14 3.21 -14.63
#